data_AF-A0A453IZP5-F1
#
_entry.id   AF-A0A453IZP5-F1
#
_cell.length_a   1.000
_cell.length_b   1.000
_cell.length_c   1.000
_cell.angle_alpha   90.00
_cell.angle_beta   90.00
_cell.angle_gamma   90.00
#
_symmetry.space_group_name_H-M   'P 1'
#
loop_
_entity.id
_entity.type
_entity.pdbx_description
1 polymer ?
#
loop_
_entity_poly.entity_id
_entity_poly.type
_entity_poly.pdbx_seq_one_letter_code
_entity_poly.pdbx_strand_id
1 'polypeptide(L)'
;PFNELLHTSTDFNVDWQRAAATLLVAIGSHDPDLMMEEIFLYFSGPTSALPAMLQILADFASAEALQFTPRLKDVLLRVLPILGSVRDGQRPVFANALKCWCQAAWVYIGDASSGLPFDDDVMSFMNSVFELLLKVWTGSRDLKVRLSSVEALGEMVGLVTRSQLKSALPRIIPTMLDLCKKDQEVAFTAAHSLHNLLNASLLSESGPPLLEFEELAVVLITLLPLVSVNISKDERSYISKGLKWIIPDPYR
;
A
#
# COMPACT_ATOMS: atom_id res chain seq x y z
N PRO A 1 25.42 25.29 -18.41
CA PRO A 1 25.96 25.91 -17.17
C PRO A 1 24.88 26.29 -16.13
N PHE A 2 23.87 27.12 -16.45
CA PHE A 2 22.85 27.53 -15.47
C PHE A 2 21.88 26.40 -15.04
N ASN A 3 21.48 25.53 -15.97
CA ASN A 3 20.62 24.38 -15.63
C ASN A 3 21.37 23.31 -14.80
N GLU A 4 22.65 23.04 -15.07
CA GLU A 4 23.45 22.10 -14.25
C GLU A 4 23.64 22.60 -12.81
N LEU A 5 23.89 23.90 -12.62
CA LEU A 5 24.04 24.48 -11.29
C LEU A 5 22.72 24.45 -10.48
N LEU A 6 21.57 24.63 -11.14
CA LEU A 6 20.26 24.46 -10.50
C LEU A 6 20.00 23.00 -10.09
N HIS A 7 20.27 22.03 -10.98
CA HIS A 7 20.13 20.61 -10.67
C HIS A 7 21.02 20.16 -9.49
N THR A 8 22.30 20.55 -9.50
CA THR A 8 23.21 20.22 -8.38
C THR A 8 22.79 20.85 -7.04
N SER A 9 22.21 22.05 -7.06
CA SER A 9 21.71 22.72 -5.83
C SER A 9 20.44 22.07 -5.27
N THR A 10 19.53 21.61 -6.13
CA THR A 10 18.31 20.91 -5.71
C THR A 10 18.63 19.50 -5.22
N ASP A 11 19.52 18.80 -5.90
CA ASP A 11 19.96 17.45 -5.52
C ASP A 11 20.72 17.48 -4.19
N PHE A 12 21.60 18.47 -3.99
CA PHE A 12 22.27 18.70 -2.71
C PHE A 12 21.28 18.95 -1.58
N ASN A 13 20.27 19.82 -1.79
CA ASN A 13 19.25 20.08 -0.77
C ASN A 13 18.47 18.80 -0.40
N VAL A 14 18.17 17.94 -1.38
CA VAL A 14 17.51 16.65 -1.15
C VAL A 14 18.40 15.70 -0.33
N ASP A 15 19.71 15.68 -0.56
CA ASP A 15 20.63 14.84 0.21
C ASP A 15 20.79 15.31 1.66
N TRP A 16 20.85 16.63 1.90
CA TRP A 16 20.85 17.19 3.27
C TRP A 16 19.56 16.88 4.02
N GLN A 17 18.41 17.03 3.36
CA GLN A 17 17.12 16.70 3.96
C GLN A 17 17.04 15.21 4.32
N ARG A 18 17.53 14.33 3.44
CA ARG A 18 17.59 12.88 3.71
C ARG A 18 18.51 12.57 4.89
N ALA A 19 19.70 13.16 4.93
CA ALA A 19 20.64 12.97 6.04
C ALA A 19 20.04 13.43 7.39
N ALA A 20 19.36 14.58 7.41
CA ALA A 20 18.66 15.07 8.59
C ALA A 20 17.52 14.14 9.01
N ALA A 21 16.72 13.65 8.06
CA ALA A 21 15.66 12.68 8.32
C ALA A 21 16.21 11.37 8.92
N THR A 22 17.32 10.84 8.39
CA THR A 22 17.97 9.65 8.95
C THR A 22 18.43 9.87 10.40
N LEU A 23 18.99 11.04 10.72
CA LEU A 23 19.37 11.36 12.09
C LEU A 23 18.15 11.45 13.02
N LEU A 24 17.02 12.00 12.56
CA LEU A 24 15.78 12.01 13.33
C LEU A 24 15.26 10.60 13.60
N VAL A 25 15.32 9.69 12.62
CA VAL A 25 14.96 8.28 12.82
C VAL A 25 15.89 7.61 13.83
N ALA A 26 17.20 7.89 13.78
CA ALA A 26 18.16 7.37 14.75
C ALA A 26 17.89 7.89 16.17
N ILE A 27 17.52 9.17 16.32
CA ILE A 27 17.05 9.72 17.60
C ILE A 27 15.78 8.99 18.05
N GLY A 28 14.80 8.85 17.17
CA GLY A 28 13.55 8.14 17.45
C GLY A 28 13.73 6.68 17.83
N SER A 29 14.81 6.03 17.38
CA SER A 29 15.14 4.65 17.77
C SER A 29 15.56 4.55 19.26
N HIS A 30 16.00 5.65 19.86
CA HIS A 30 16.36 5.76 21.27
C HIS A 30 15.27 6.41 22.12
N ASP A 31 14.60 7.44 21.59
CA ASP A 31 13.51 8.17 22.24
C ASP A 31 12.40 8.49 21.22
N PRO A 32 11.48 7.53 20.97
CA PRO A 32 10.42 7.70 19.97
C PRO A 32 9.47 8.85 20.29
N ASP A 33 9.13 9.02 21.58
CA ASP A 33 8.13 10.00 22.02
C ASP A 33 8.65 11.43 21.80
N LEU A 34 9.90 11.71 22.17
CA LEU A 34 10.54 13.00 21.92
C LEU A 34 10.54 13.37 20.42
N MET A 35 10.94 12.43 19.57
CA MET A 35 10.98 12.66 18.12
C MET A 35 9.57 12.89 17.55
N MET A 36 8.59 12.08 17.96
CA MET A 36 7.22 12.21 17.46
C MET A 36 6.53 13.48 17.92
N GLU A 37 6.74 13.92 19.17
CA GLU A 37 6.17 15.17 19.68
C GLU A 37 6.60 16.37 18.84
N GLU A 38 7.89 16.46 18.50
CA GLU A 38 8.44 17.53 17.64
C GLU A 38 7.88 17.45 16.22
N ILE A 39 7.76 16.25 15.65
CA ILE A 39 7.14 16.05 14.34
C ILE A 39 5.66 16.46 14.37
N PHE A 40 4.94 16.18 15.45
CA PHE A 40 3.51 16.45 15.55
C PHE A 40 3.14 17.92 15.52
N LEU A 41 4.07 18.80 15.87
CA LEU A 41 3.89 20.25 15.75
C LEU A 41 3.61 20.67 14.30
N TYR A 42 4.16 19.95 13.32
CA TYR A 42 3.97 20.23 11.89
C TYR A 42 2.61 19.78 11.34
N PHE A 43 1.84 18.97 12.07
CA PHE A 43 0.49 18.58 11.66
C PHE A 43 -0.59 19.61 12.03
N SER A 44 -0.24 20.68 12.75
CA SER A 44 -1.20 21.64 13.32
C SER A 44 -1.56 22.82 12.39
N GLY A 45 -1.24 22.75 11.09
CA GLY A 45 -1.57 23.80 10.12
C GLY A 45 -0.99 23.57 8.71
N PRO A 46 -1.29 24.47 7.75
CA PRO A 46 -0.77 24.35 6.40
C PRO A 46 0.75 24.58 6.38
N THR A 47 1.52 23.53 6.11
CA THR A 47 2.98 23.59 6.00
C THR A 47 3.46 22.82 4.77
N SER A 48 4.49 23.34 4.09
CA SER A 48 5.16 22.65 2.98
C SER A 48 6.03 21.48 3.46
N ALA A 49 6.39 21.44 4.75
CA ALA A 49 7.22 20.40 5.35
C ALA A 49 6.46 19.08 5.60
N LEU A 50 5.13 19.10 5.49
CA LEU A 50 4.25 18.00 5.84
C LEU A 50 4.65 16.64 5.20
N PRO A 51 4.97 16.56 3.89
CA PRO A 51 5.41 15.30 3.29
C PRO A 51 6.71 14.76 3.88
N ALA A 52 7.66 15.64 4.24
CA ALA A 52 8.94 15.21 4.84
C ALA A 52 8.71 14.64 6.25
N MET A 53 7.85 15.28 7.04
CA MET A 53 7.46 14.81 8.37
C MET A 53 6.79 13.42 8.33
N LEU A 54 5.87 13.22 7.37
CA LEU A 54 5.26 11.92 7.11
C LEU A 54 6.29 10.86 6.68
N GLN A 55 7.25 11.22 5.84
CA GLN A 55 8.29 10.30 5.41
C GLN A 55 9.18 9.87 6.57
N ILE A 56 9.52 10.77 7.51
CA ILE A 56 10.29 10.40 8.72
C ILE A 56 9.52 9.38 9.56
N LEU A 57 8.20 9.56 9.75
CA LEU A 57 7.36 8.59 10.45
C LEU A 57 7.26 7.25 9.70
N ALA A 58 7.28 7.27 8.37
CA ALA A 58 7.29 6.06 7.54
C ALA A 58 8.62 5.30 7.71
N ASP A 59 9.74 6.01 7.64
CA ASP A 59 11.08 5.44 7.78
C ASP A 59 11.29 4.88 9.19
N PHE A 60 10.81 5.59 10.22
CA PHE A 60 10.83 5.11 11.60
C PHE A 60 9.96 3.86 11.78
N ALA A 61 8.75 3.81 11.20
CA ALA A 61 7.92 2.61 11.23
C ALA A 61 8.58 1.40 10.57
N SER A 62 9.27 1.62 9.45
CA SER A 62 10.01 0.57 8.75
C SER A 62 11.25 0.08 9.50
N ALA A 63 11.96 0.97 10.21
CA ALA A 63 13.15 0.62 10.98
C ALA A 63 12.82 0.01 12.35
N GLU A 64 11.81 0.55 13.04
CA GLU A 64 11.52 0.32 14.45
C GLU A 64 10.05 -0.07 14.65
N ALA A 65 9.57 -1.06 13.88
CA ALA A 65 8.17 -1.47 13.85
C ALA A 65 7.57 -1.76 15.24
N LEU A 66 8.35 -2.40 16.13
CA LEU A 66 7.92 -2.73 17.49
C LEU A 66 7.76 -1.49 18.38
N GLN A 67 8.56 -0.45 18.15
CA GLN A 67 8.47 0.82 18.87
C GLN A 67 7.39 1.74 18.27
N PHE A 68 7.21 1.69 16.94
CA PHE A 68 6.24 2.52 16.24
C PHE A 68 4.80 2.09 16.49
N THR A 69 4.50 0.79 16.38
CA THR A 69 3.11 0.29 16.34
C THR A 69 2.28 0.66 17.56
N PRO A 70 2.79 0.63 18.82
CA PRO A 70 2.05 1.09 19.99
C PRO A 70 1.59 2.56 19.92
N ARG A 71 2.22 3.38 19.08
CA ARG A 71 1.93 4.82 18.89
C ARG A 71 1.09 5.11 17.64
N LEU A 72 0.67 4.07 16.91
CA LEU A 72 -0.06 4.24 15.66
C LEU A 72 -1.37 5.02 15.86
N LYS A 73 -2.07 4.83 16.99
CA LYS A 73 -3.31 5.56 17.31
C LYS A 73 -3.09 7.08 17.29
N ASP A 74 -2.02 7.56 17.93
CA ASP A 74 -1.72 8.98 18.02
C ASP A 74 -1.30 9.56 16.65
N VAL A 75 -0.52 8.79 15.88
CA VAL A 75 -0.17 9.14 14.50
C VAL A 75 -1.43 9.30 13.64
N LEU A 76 -2.35 8.33 13.71
CA LEU A 76 -3.61 8.38 12.95
C LEU A 76 -4.48 9.57 13.37
N LEU A 77 -4.60 9.86 14.67
CA LEU A 77 -5.35 11.02 15.18
C LEU A 77 -4.84 12.35 14.60
N ARG A 78 -3.52 12.49 14.40
CA ARG A 78 -2.89 13.68 13.80
C ARG A 78 -3.09 13.75 12.28
N VAL A 79 -3.07 12.60 11.60
CA VAL A 79 -3.02 12.53 10.14
C VAL A 79 -4.41 12.42 9.50
N LEU A 80 -5.39 11.82 10.16
CA LEU A 80 -6.77 11.71 9.65
C LEU A 80 -7.40 13.06 9.25
N PRO A 81 -7.31 14.13 10.06
CA PRO A 81 -7.95 15.40 9.73
C PRO A 81 -7.40 16.06 8.45
N ILE A 82 -6.14 15.77 8.09
CA ILE A 82 -5.49 16.37 6.93
C ILE A 82 -5.67 15.55 5.64
N LEU A 83 -5.92 14.24 5.74
CA LEU A 83 -5.96 13.30 4.60
C LEU A 83 -6.94 13.71 3.49
N GLY A 84 -8.12 14.21 3.86
CA GLY A 84 -9.14 14.63 2.89
C GLY A 84 -8.73 15.82 2.02
N SER A 85 -7.75 16.62 2.47
CA SER A 85 -7.27 17.82 1.79
C SER A 85 -5.98 17.63 0.99
N VAL A 86 -5.40 16.42 1.02
CA VAL A 86 -4.12 16.13 0.37
C VAL A 86 -4.24 16.23 -1.15
N ARG A 87 -3.41 17.09 -1.73
CA ARG A 87 -3.31 17.32 -3.18
C ARG A 87 -2.68 16.12 -3.87
N ASP A 88 -3.06 15.86 -5.12
CA ASP A 88 -2.59 14.70 -5.90
C ASP A 88 -1.05 14.53 -5.88
N GLY A 89 -0.28 15.61 -6.03
CA GLY A 89 1.19 15.54 -6.01
C GLY A 89 1.80 15.10 -4.66
N GLN A 90 1.06 15.19 -3.56
CA GLN A 90 1.50 14.76 -2.22
C GLN A 90 0.99 13.36 -1.85
N ARG A 91 -0.11 12.90 -2.47
CA ARG A 91 -0.74 11.60 -2.14
C ARG A 91 0.21 10.41 -2.17
N PRO A 92 1.21 10.30 -3.08
CA PRO A 92 2.11 9.16 -3.06
C PRO A 92 2.94 9.04 -1.78
N VAL A 93 3.36 10.18 -1.20
CA VAL A 93 4.12 10.19 0.06
C VAL A 93 3.23 9.75 1.23
N PHE A 94 2.00 10.25 1.27
CA PHE A 94 1.04 9.82 2.29
C PHE A 94 0.67 8.34 2.16
N ALA A 95 0.45 7.86 0.94
CA ALA A 95 0.16 6.45 0.68
C ALA A 95 1.33 5.56 1.11
N ASN A 96 2.58 5.97 0.81
CA ASN A 96 3.77 5.27 1.27
C ASN A 96 3.86 5.23 2.80
N ALA A 97 3.57 6.34 3.49
CA ALA A 97 3.56 6.36 4.95
C ALA A 97 2.53 5.39 5.53
N LEU A 98 1.28 5.42 5.03
CA LEU A 98 0.23 4.48 5.42
C LEU A 98 0.64 3.02 5.20
N LYS A 99 1.28 2.73 4.05
CA LYS A 99 1.84 1.41 3.73
C LYS A 99 2.85 0.97 4.78
N CYS A 100 3.86 1.80 5.06
CA CYS A 100 4.90 1.49 6.06
C CYS A 100 4.32 1.25 7.45
N TRP A 101 3.30 2.02 7.85
CA TRP A 101 2.64 1.84 9.14
C TRP A 101 1.87 0.52 9.23
N CYS A 102 1.23 0.10 8.14
CA CYS A 102 0.57 -1.20 8.07
C CYS A 102 1.58 -2.36 8.10
N GLN A 103 2.72 -2.21 7.42
CA GLN A 103 3.79 -3.20 7.48
C GLN A 103 4.38 -3.33 8.88
N ALA A 104 4.59 -2.21 9.58
CA ALA A 104 5.01 -2.20 10.98
C ALA A 104 3.99 -2.92 11.89
N ALA A 105 2.70 -2.66 11.68
CA ALA A 105 1.63 -3.36 12.36
C ALA A 105 1.69 -4.88 12.15
N TRP A 106 1.92 -5.35 10.91
CA TRP A 106 2.07 -6.79 10.63
C TRP A 106 3.27 -7.42 11.34
N VAL A 107 4.42 -6.72 11.38
CA VAL A 107 5.58 -7.18 12.13
C VAL A 107 5.25 -7.31 13.62
N TYR A 108 4.55 -6.31 14.18
CA TYR A 108 4.12 -6.33 15.59
C TYR A 108 3.14 -7.46 15.91
N ILE A 109 2.20 -7.75 15.01
CA ILE A 109 1.24 -8.86 15.16
C ILE A 109 1.94 -10.22 15.04
N GLY A 110 2.90 -10.34 14.12
CA GLY A 110 3.64 -11.58 13.86
C GLY A 110 4.62 -11.96 14.98
N ASP A 111 5.10 -10.98 15.74
CA ASP A 111 5.83 -11.22 16.99
C ASP A 111 4.83 -11.67 18.06
N ALA A 112 4.61 -12.99 18.14
CA ALA A 112 3.51 -13.72 18.78
C ALA A 112 3.26 -13.48 20.29
N SER A 113 3.79 -12.40 20.85
CA SER A 113 3.76 -11.99 22.26
C SER A 113 2.72 -10.91 22.55
N SER A 114 2.26 -10.18 21.53
CA SER A 114 1.35 -9.04 21.69
C SER A 114 0.18 -9.18 20.72
N GLY A 115 -1.02 -9.47 21.25
CA GLY A 115 -2.25 -9.34 20.47
C GLY A 115 -2.36 -7.95 19.81
N LEU A 116 -3.27 -7.81 18.84
CA LEU A 116 -3.50 -6.54 18.15
C LEU A 116 -3.60 -5.38 19.15
N PRO A 117 -2.72 -4.35 19.08
CA PRO A 117 -2.85 -3.17 19.92
C PRO A 117 -3.98 -2.24 19.41
N PHE A 118 -4.84 -2.75 18.54
CA PHE A 118 -5.87 -1.99 17.84
C PHE A 118 -7.18 -2.13 18.60
N ASP A 119 -7.52 -1.07 19.31
CA ASP A 119 -8.86 -0.87 19.83
C ASP A 119 -9.84 -0.53 18.69
N ASP A 120 -11.12 -0.41 19.06
CA ASP A 120 -12.19 -0.09 18.11
C ASP A 120 -11.96 1.24 17.38
N ASP A 121 -11.26 2.20 18.01
CA ASP A 121 -10.94 3.48 17.39
C ASP A 121 -9.92 3.32 16.27
N VAL A 122 -8.81 2.61 16.52
CA VAL A 122 -7.80 2.35 15.49
C VAL A 122 -8.41 1.57 14.33
N MET A 123 -9.26 0.58 14.61
CA MET A 123 -9.98 -0.15 13.57
C MET A 123 -10.88 0.80 12.74
N SER A 124 -11.67 1.66 13.38
CA SER A 124 -12.51 2.66 12.71
C SER A 124 -11.69 3.60 11.81
N PHE A 125 -10.54 4.06 12.31
CA PHE A 125 -9.60 4.88 11.55
C PHE A 125 -9.08 4.16 10.32
N MET A 126 -8.64 2.90 10.47
CA MET A 126 -8.14 2.09 9.35
C MET A 126 -9.20 1.87 8.28
N ASN A 127 -10.45 1.56 8.66
CA ASN A 127 -11.56 1.44 7.69
C ASN A 127 -11.80 2.77 6.95
N SER A 128 -11.74 3.91 7.65
CA SER A 128 -11.94 5.24 7.06
C SER A 128 -10.84 5.60 6.06
N VAL A 129 -9.58 5.33 6.40
CA VAL A 129 -8.44 5.53 5.50
C VAL A 129 -8.56 4.62 4.28
N PHE A 130 -8.90 3.35 4.49
CA PHE A 130 -9.06 2.37 3.42
C PHE A 130 -10.14 2.81 2.44
N GLU A 131 -11.29 3.26 2.95
CA GLU A 131 -12.38 3.79 2.14
C GLU A 131 -11.95 5.04 1.35
N LEU A 132 -11.22 5.98 1.97
CA LEU A 132 -10.72 7.18 1.28
C LEU A 132 -9.79 6.84 0.12
N LEU A 133 -8.79 5.99 0.36
CA LEU A 133 -7.83 5.55 -0.66
C LEU A 133 -8.57 4.88 -1.81
N LEU A 134 -9.47 3.95 -1.49
CA LEU A 134 -10.26 3.21 -2.47
C LEU A 134 -11.21 4.11 -3.25
N LYS A 135 -11.95 5.01 -2.60
CA LYS A 135 -13.00 5.80 -3.27
C LYS A 135 -12.43 6.99 -4.02
N VAL A 136 -11.38 7.61 -3.51
CA VAL A 136 -10.86 8.88 -4.01
C VAL A 136 -9.52 8.69 -4.72
N TRP A 137 -8.53 8.07 -4.08
CA TRP A 137 -7.15 8.13 -4.59
C TRP A 137 -6.90 7.16 -5.75
N THR A 138 -7.49 5.96 -5.72
CA THR A 138 -7.43 5.01 -6.86
C THR A 138 -8.12 5.54 -8.12
N GLY A 139 -8.99 6.56 -7.99
CA GLY A 139 -9.65 7.24 -9.10
C GLY A 139 -8.85 8.40 -9.69
N SER A 140 -7.65 8.70 -9.18
CA SER A 140 -6.82 9.80 -9.70
C SER A 140 -6.42 9.55 -11.16
N ARG A 141 -6.24 10.64 -11.91
CA ARG A 141 -5.68 10.61 -13.26
C ARG A 141 -4.17 10.34 -13.26
N ASP A 142 -3.51 10.59 -12.14
CA ASP A 142 -2.08 10.36 -11.97
C ASP A 142 -1.82 8.87 -11.70
N LEU A 143 -0.99 8.24 -12.55
CA LEU A 143 -0.62 6.83 -12.41
C LEU A 143 0.13 6.55 -11.11
N LYS A 144 1.02 7.46 -10.67
CA LYS A 144 1.80 7.30 -9.44
C LYS A 144 0.89 7.31 -8.22
N VAL A 145 -0.12 8.18 -8.21
CA VAL A 145 -1.13 8.22 -7.14
C VAL A 145 -1.93 6.92 -7.11
N ARG A 146 -2.38 6.42 -8.27
CA ARG A 146 -3.12 5.15 -8.34
C ARG A 146 -2.28 3.99 -7.84
N LEU A 147 -1.03 3.89 -8.30
CA LEU A 147 -0.11 2.82 -7.92
C LEU A 147 0.19 2.84 -6.42
N SER A 148 0.60 3.97 -5.86
CA SER A 148 0.89 4.07 -4.42
C SER A 148 -0.35 3.80 -3.58
N SER A 149 -1.54 4.16 -4.07
CA SER A 149 -2.80 3.89 -3.35
C SER A 149 -3.13 2.41 -3.32
N VAL A 150 -2.98 1.68 -4.43
CA VAL A 150 -3.21 0.22 -4.41
C VAL A 150 -2.14 -0.51 -3.59
N GLU A 151 -0.91 -0.01 -3.60
CA GLU A 151 0.18 -0.54 -2.76
C GLU A 151 -0.17 -0.44 -1.28
N ALA A 152 -0.57 0.76 -0.82
CA ALA A 152 -1.03 0.97 0.55
C ALA A 152 -2.26 0.13 0.89
N LEU A 153 -3.27 0.09 0.01
CA LEU A 153 -4.47 -0.72 0.23
C LEU A 153 -4.12 -2.20 0.39
N GLY A 154 -3.16 -2.72 -0.38
CA GLY A 154 -2.69 -4.10 -0.28
C GLY A 154 -2.08 -4.46 1.07
N GLU A 155 -1.45 -3.53 1.77
CA GLU A 155 -0.95 -3.76 3.14
C GLU A 155 -2.05 -3.64 4.20
N MET A 156 -3.10 -2.88 3.91
CA MET A 156 -4.21 -2.61 4.84
C MET A 156 -5.25 -3.75 4.92
N VAL A 157 -5.34 -4.65 3.93
CA VAL A 157 -6.47 -5.59 3.78
C VAL A 157 -6.75 -6.48 4.98
N GLY A 158 -5.74 -6.87 5.76
CA GLY A 158 -5.94 -7.64 6.99
C GLY A 158 -5.99 -6.79 8.26
N LEU A 159 -5.91 -5.47 8.13
CA LEU A 159 -6.05 -4.48 9.21
C LEU A 159 -7.40 -3.74 9.16
N VAL A 160 -8.28 -4.12 8.22
CA VAL A 160 -9.64 -3.60 8.10
C VAL A 160 -10.66 -4.69 8.39
N THR A 161 -11.91 -4.28 8.63
CA THR A 161 -12.97 -5.27 8.92
C THR A 161 -13.27 -6.11 7.68
N ARG A 162 -13.65 -7.37 7.91
CA ARG A 162 -14.10 -8.28 6.85
C ARG A 162 -15.28 -7.71 6.04
N SER A 163 -16.17 -6.93 6.67
CA SER A 163 -17.26 -6.23 6.00
C SER A 163 -16.75 -5.14 5.05
N GLN A 164 -15.83 -4.29 5.52
CA GLN A 164 -15.18 -3.26 4.71
C GLN A 164 -14.44 -3.89 3.52
N LEU A 165 -13.67 -4.95 3.76
CA LEU A 165 -12.96 -5.68 2.72
C LEU A 165 -13.93 -6.24 1.67
N LYS A 166 -14.98 -6.95 2.11
CA LYS A 166 -16.00 -7.51 1.21
C LYS A 166 -16.63 -6.44 0.32
N SER A 167 -16.98 -5.28 0.89
CA SER A 167 -17.58 -4.18 0.14
C SER A 167 -16.66 -3.57 -0.92
N ALA A 168 -15.34 -3.72 -0.74
CA ALA A 168 -14.33 -3.13 -1.60
C ALA A 168 -13.94 -4.00 -2.80
N LEU A 169 -14.07 -5.33 -2.69
CA LEU A 169 -13.64 -6.30 -3.70
C LEU A 169 -14.09 -5.96 -5.12
N PRO A 170 -15.37 -5.62 -5.38
CA PRO A 170 -15.84 -5.33 -6.73
C PRO A 170 -15.14 -4.15 -7.41
N ARG A 171 -14.54 -3.25 -6.63
CA ARG A 171 -13.84 -2.06 -7.15
C ARG A 171 -12.32 -2.24 -7.15
N ILE A 172 -11.76 -2.76 -6.07
CA ILE A 172 -10.31 -2.84 -5.90
C ILE A 172 -9.68 -3.89 -6.82
N ILE A 173 -10.35 -5.03 -7.05
CA ILE A 173 -9.84 -6.10 -7.92
C ILE A 173 -9.66 -5.59 -9.36
N PRO A 174 -10.69 -5.03 -10.04
CA PRO A 174 -10.51 -4.49 -11.38
C PRO A 174 -9.44 -3.38 -11.46
N THR A 175 -9.32 -2.58 -10.40
CA THR A 175 -8.32 -1.50 -10.32
C THR A 175 -6.90 -2.05 -10.31
N MET A 176 -6.60 -3.04 -9.45
CA MET A 176 -5.29 -3.69 -9.41
C MET A 176 -4.99 -4.43 -10.70
N LEU A 177 -5.98 -5.13 -11.28
CA LEU A 177 -5.84 -5.83 -12.55
C LEU A 177 -5.56 -4.91 -13.75
N ASP A 178 -6.08 -3.67 -13.77
CA ASP A 178 -5.70 -2.68 -14.81
C ASP A 178 -4.23 -2.25 -14.67
N LEU A 179 -3.75 -2.11 -13.44
CA LEU A 179 -2.36 -1.76 -13.16
C LEU A 179 -1.39 -2.90 -13.49
N CYS A 180 -1.79 -4.16 -13.28
CA CYS A 180 -1.03 -5.34 -13.70
C CYS A 180 -0.78 -5.41 -15.23
N LYS A 181 -1.54 -4.66 -16.03
CA LYS A 181 -1.37 -4.60 -17.50
C LYS A 181 -0.46 -3.46 -17.97
N LYS A 182 0.11 -2.68 -17.04
CA LYS A 182 1.05 -1.58 -17.36
C LYS A 182 2.47 -2.14 -17.53
N ASP A 183 3.47 -1.26 -17.49
CA ASP A 183 4.87 -1.67 -17.53
C ASP A 183 5.25 -2.56 -16.34
N GLN A 184 6.44 -3.17 -16.45
CA GLN A 184 6.88 -4.22 -15.53
C GLN A 184 6.97 -3.77 -14.06
N GLU A 185 7.40 -2.53 -13.81
CA GLU A 185 7.54 -2.01 -12.44
C GLU A 185 6.16 -1.80 -11.81
N VAL A 186 5.24 -1.17 -12.55
CA VAL A 186 3.86 -0.96 -12.12
C VAL A 186 3.15 -2.30 -11.90
N ALA A 187 3.34 -3.25 -12.82
CA ALA A 187 2.73 -4.55 -12.75
C ALA A 187 3.23 -5.38 -11.55
N PHE A 188 4.53 -5.31 -11.24
CA PHE A 188 5.11 -5.98 -10.08
C PHE A 188 4.47 -5.50 -8.77
N THR A 189 4.41 -4.19 -8.55
CA THR A 189 3.81 -3.61 -7.35
C THR A 189 2.32 -3.96 -7.26
N ALA A 190 1.57 -3.81 -8.36
CA ALA A 190 0.14 -4.14 -8.37
C ALA A 190 -0.13 -5.63 -8.11
N ALA A 191 0.72 -6.52 -8.62
CA ALA A 191 0.61 -7.96 -8.39
C ALA A 191 0.86 -8.32 -6.91
N HIS A 192 1.83 -7.66 -6.25
CA HIS A 192 2.06 -7.83 -4.82
C HIS A 192 0.84 -7.40 -3.99
N SER A 193 0.26 -6.24 -4.30
CA SER A 193 -0.96 -5.79 -3.61
C SER A 193 -2.16 -6.71 -3.85
N LEU A 194 -2.29 -7.23 -5.07
CA LEU A 194 -3.33 -8.20 -5.41
C LEU A 194 -3.14 -9.52 -4.66
N HIS A 195 -1.89 -9.98 -4.48
CA HIS A 195 -1.58 -11.16 -3.69
C HIS A 195 -2.08 -11.00 -2.24
N ASN A 196 -1.73 -9.90 -1.59
CA ASN A 196 -2.18 -9.64 -0.21
C ASN A 196 -3.72 -9.59 -0.13
N LEU A 197 -4.36 -8.92 -1.07
CA LEU A 197 -5.82 -8.84 -1.16
C LEU A 197 -6.47 -10.21 -1.30
N LEU A 198 -5.96 -11.05 -2.19
CA LEU A 198 -6.51 -12.40 -2.42
C LEU A 198 -6.25 -13.30 -1.21
N ASN A 199 -5.08 -13.24 -0.60
CA ASN A 199 -4.80 -13.96 0.65
C ASN A 199 -5.81 -13.59 1.73
N ALA A 200 -6.00 -12.29 2.00
CA ALA A 200 -6.96 -11.83 3.01
C ALA A 200 -8.42 -12.20 2.68
N SER A 201 -8.75 -12.30 1.39
CA SER A 201 -10.11 -12.60 0.93
C SER A 201 -10.43 -14.09 0.86
N LEU A 202 -9.42 -14.95 0.71
CA LEU A 202 -9.57 -16.39 0.53
C LEU A 202 -9.20 -17.21 1.76
N LEU A 203 -8.34 -16.68 2.65
CA LEU A 203 -7.93 -17.39 3.87
C LEU A 203 -9.11 -17.56 4.83
N SER A 204 -9.32 -18.81 5.24
CA SER A 204 -10.52 -19.26 5.96
C SER A 204 -10.51 -18.94 7.47
N GLU A 205 -9.41 -18.42 8.01
CA GLU A 205 -9.25 -18.23 9.46
C GLU A 205 -10.29 -17.27 10.06
N SER A 206 -10.84 -16.36 9.26
CA SER A 206 -11.85 -15.37 9.66
C SER A 206 -13.27 -15.65 9.14
N GLY A 207 -13.50 -16.80 8.50
CA GLY A 207 -14.79 -17.19 7.91
C GLY A 207 -14.66 -17.74 6.48
N PRO A 208 -15.78 -17.95 5.76
CA PRO A 208 -15.73 -18.45 4.38
C PRO A 208 -14.98 -17.48 3.45
N PRO A 209 -14.55 -17.91 2.24
CA PRO A 209 -14.02 -17.01 1.24
C PRO A 209 -14.98 -15.83 0.96
N LEU A 210 -14.42 -14.65 0.71
CA LEU A 210 -15.18 -13.44 0.37
C LEU A 210 -15.50 -13.32 -1.12
N LEU A 211 -14.79 -14.07 -1.95
CA LEU A 211 -14.92 -14.06 -3.40
C LEU A 211 -15.69 -15.27 -3.88
N GLU A 212 -16.59 -15.03 -4.83
CA GLU A 212 -17.30 -16.08 -5.56
C GLU A 212 -16.41 -16.65 -6.68
N PHE A 213 -16.76 -17.82 -7.20
CA PHE A 213 -16.00 -18.53 -8.23
C PHE A 213 -15.81 -17.69 -9.50
N GLU A 214 -16.84 -16.96 -9.93
CA GLU A 214 -16.81 -16.13 -11.12
C GLU A 214 -15.79 -14.97 -11.00
N GLU A 215 -15.66 -14.38 -9.82
CA GLU A 215 -14.71 -13.29 -9.56
C GLU A 215 -13.26 -13.79 -9.63
N LEU A 216 -13.02 -15.00 -9.10
CA LEU A 216 -11.72 -15.66 -9.20
C LEU A 216 -11.37 -16.03 -10.63
N ALA A 217 -12.34 -16.45 -11.45
CA ALA A 217 -12.11 -16.74 -12.85
C ALA A 217 -11.60 -15.50 -13.62
N VAL A 218 -12.14 -14.31 -13.35
CA VAL A 218 -11.69 -13.05 -13.98
C VAL A 218 -10.24 -12.71 -13.59
N VAL A 219 -9.89 -12.90 -12.32
CA VAL A 219 -8.51 -12.73 -11.83
C VAL A 219 -7.57 -13.69 -12.57
N LEU A 220 -7.91 -14.98 -12.63
CA LEU A 220 -7.11 -16.00 -13.30
C LEU A 220 -6.92 -15.69 -14.79
N ILE A 221 -8.00 -15.38 -15.51
CA ILE A 221 -7.96 -15.03 -16.94
C ILE A 221 -7.07 -13.82 -17.20
N THR A 222 -7.04 -12.85 -16.29
CA THR A 222 -6.21 -11.66 -16.44
C THR A 222 -4.74 -11.91 -16.13
N LEU A 223 -4.44 -12.77 -15.15
CA LEU A 223 -3.06 -13.06 -14.72
C LEU A 223 -2.35 -14.09 -15.62
N LEU A 224 -3.06 -15.07 -16.16
CA LEU A 224 -2.47 -16.13 -17.00
C LEU A 224 -1.65 -15.60 -18.19
N PRO A 225 -2.12 -14.58 -18.95
CA PRO A 225 -1.32 -13.97 -20.01
C PRO A 225 -0.05 -13.28 -19.50
N LEU A 226 -0.07 -12.67 -18.31
CA LEU A 226 1.06 -11.93 -17.74
C LEU A 226 2.24 -12.86 -17.41
N VAL A 227 1.95 -14.06 -16.89
CA VAL A 227 2.96 -15.12 -16.69
C VAL A 227 3.54 -15.61 -18.01
N SER A 228 2.74 -15.59 -19.08
CA SER A 228 3.10 -16.10 -20.40
C SER A 228 3.95 -15.13 -21.24
N VAL A 229 4.17 -13.89 -20.80
CA VAL A 229 4.92 -12.87 -21.57
C VAL A 229 6.42 -13.23 -21.68
N ASN A 230 6.98 -13.91 -20.68
CA ASN A 230 8.39 -14.36 -20.66
C ASN A 230 8.64 -15.71 -21.34
N ILE A 231 7.59 -16.35 -21.86
CA ILE A 231 7.73 -17.57 -22.64
C ILE A 231 8.21 -17.19 -24.03
N SER A 232 9.42 -17.64 -24.38
CA SER A 232 10.01 -17.48 -25.70
C SER A 232 8.99 -17.85 -26.79
N LYS A 233 9.06 -17.20 -27.95
CA LYS A 233 8.09 -17.40 -29.05
C LYS A 233 7.85 -18.88 -29.41
N ASP A 234 8.80 -19.77 -29.10
CA ASP A 234 8.70 -21.21 -29.35
C ASP A 234 7.76 -21.97 -28.39
N GLU A 235 7.66 -21.61 -27.09
CA GLU A 235 6.78 -22.38 -26.18
C GLU A 235 5.30 -21.96 -26.24
N ARG A 236 4.99 -20.81 -26.85
CA ARG A 236 3.59 -20.42 -27.16
C ARG A 236 2.88 -21.45 -28.06
N SER A 237 3.63 -22.17 -28.89
CA SER A 237 3.10 -23.26 -29.74
C SER A 237 2.64 -24.48 -28.93
N TYR A 238 3.22 -24.72 -27.76
CA TYR A 238 2.91 -25.89 -26.93
C TYR A 238 1.69 -25.63 -26.03
N ILE A 239 1.62 -24.44 -25.43
CA ILE A 239 0.51 -24.06 -24.53
C ILE A 239 -0.82 -23.89 -25.29
N SER A 240 -0.77 -23.36 -26.52
CA SER A 240 -1.93 -23.28 -27.41
C SER A 240 -2.55 -24.65 -27.73
N LYS A 241 -1.74 -25.72 -27.73
CA LYS A 241 -2.22 -27.09 -27.98
C LYS A 241 -2.78 -27.73 -26.70
N GLY A 242 -2.23 -27.43 -25.53
CA GLY A 242 -2.69 -27.96 -24.24
C GLY A 242 -4.05 -27.43 -23.78
N LEU A 243 -4.32 -26.14 -23.98
CA LEU A 243 -5.61 -25.52 -23.59
C LEU A 243 -6.81 -26.03 -24.39
N LYS A 244 -6.61 -26.54 -25.60
CA LYS A 244 -7.69 -27.17 -26.40
C LYS A 244 -8.18 -28.50 -25.84
N TRP A 245 -7.42 -29.14 -24.95
CA TRP A 245 -7.80 -30.43 -24.34
C TRP A 245 -8.58 -30.30 -23.03
N ILE A 246 -8.71 -29.10 -22.46
CA ILE A 246 -9.33 -28.88 -21.14
C ILE A 246 -10.80 -28.45 -21.25
N ILE A 247 -11.31 -28.19 -22.46
CA ILE A 247 -12.75 -28.02 -22.69
C ILE A 247 -13.29 -29.38 -23.14
N PRO A 248 -14.03 -30.14 -22.30
CA PRO A 248 -14.73 -31.31 -22.77
C PRO A 248 -15.82 -30.84 -23.73
N ASP A 249 -15.81 -31.40 -24.95
CA ASP A 249 -16.90 -31.24 -25.91
C ASP A 249 -18.19 -31.78 -25.25
N PRO A 250 -19.26 -30.98 -25.07
CA PRO A 250 -20.47 -31.44 -24.41
C PRO A 250 -21.27 -32.48 -25.23
N TYR A 251 -20.73 -32.95 -26.36
CA TYR A 251 -21.35 -33.94 -27.24
C TYR A 251 -20.44 -35.13 -27.60
N ARG A 252 -19.55 -35.56 -26.69
CA ARG A 252 -18.82 -36.83 -26.86
C ARG A 252 -18.95 -37.78 -25.67
#